data_AF-A0A7U7CBJ9-F1
#
_entry.id   AF-A0A7U7CBJ9-F1
#
_cell.length_a   1.000
_cell.length_b   1.000
_cell.length_c   1.000
_cell.angle_alpha   90.00
_cell.angle_beta   90.00
_cell.angle_gamma   90.00
#
_symmetry.space_group_name_H-M   'P 1'
#
loop_
_entity.id
_entity.type
_entity.pdbx_description
1 polymer ?
#
loop_
_entity_poly.entity_id
_entity_poly.type
_entity_poly.pdbx_seq_one_letter_code
_entity_poly.pdbx_strand_id
1 'polypeptide(L)'
;MWKGIAEIFERDAFQYIWRRQLSCPKIDIDENSELKVFFDKYIKSPNIEFSIYKMELDWNVPAVFGVAKFPNGGCVVGASVRRTWIEACKKTLVELSQSVIGYAALIFDPKRENIVDYSLINEYQDHSLLYLSDGMSTHLTFLDNGERFTLPDELIVENDKEIAEYFIDAVRRIGKEAYFVDVTSKELSSLNWLVGKTIIPSMLDIEPNFVKYLEANRLAEIDKNLIDLGLRTEKELGNPQPTVPHPFP
;
A
#
# COMPACT_ATOMS: atom_id res chain seq x y z
N MET A 1 16.19 5.58 8.76
CA MET A 1 16.62 4.89 7.52
C MET A 1 15.60 3.85 7.06
N TRP A 2 15.37 2.77 7.81
CA TRP A 2 14.52 1.65 7.37
C TRP A 2 13.10 2.05 6.96
N LYS A 3 12.51 3.04 7.65
CA LYS A 3 11.18 3.58 7.33
C LYS A 3 11.10 4.12 5.89
N GLY A 4 12.17 4.74 5.39
CA GLY A 4 12.21 5.22 4.00
C GLY A 4 12.36 4.10 2.98
N ILE A 5 12.99 2.97 3.33
CA ILE A 5 12.99 1.77 2.47
C ILE A 5 11.58 1.18 2.42
N ALA A 6 10.92 1.07 3.58
CA ALA A 6 9.55 0.55 3.68
C ALA A 6 8.56 1.40 2.86
N GLU A 7 8.69 2.73 2.88
CA GLU A 7 7.85 3.63 2.06
C GLU A 7 8.07 3.44 0.55
N ILE A 8 9.32 3.27 0.11
CA ILE A 8 9.61 2.96 -1.30
C ILE A 8 9.01 1.61 -1.69
N PHE A 9 9.13 0.59 -0.83
CA PHE A 9 8.53 -0.73 -1.08
C PHE A 9 7.01 -0.69 -1.11
N GLU A 10 6.38 0.15 -0.29
CA GLU A 10 4.93 0.34 -0.27
C GLU A 10 4.43 0.90 -1.60
N ARG A 11 5.09 1.96 -2.10
CA ARG A 11 4.80 2.58 -3.40
C ARG A 11 5.08 1.61 -4.56
N ASP A 12 6.19 0.88 -4.50
CA ASP A 12 6.57 -0.13 -5.50
C ASP A 12 5.52 -1.26 -5.58
N ALA A 13 5.10 -1.79 -4.42
CA ALA A 13 4.10 -2.84 -4.32
C ALA A 13 2.74 -2.40 -4.84
N PHE A 14 2.25 -1.26 -4.33
CA PHE A 14 0.96 -0.73 -4.74
C PHE A 14 0.92 -0.51 -6.25
N GLN A 15 1.92 0.20 -6.79
CA GLN A 15 1.95 0.54 -8.19
C GLN A 15 2.04 -0.72 -9.07
N TYR A 16 2.87 -1.69 -8.69
CA TYR A 16 2.94 -2.96 -9.41
C TYR A 16 1.59 -3.70 -9.43
N ILE A 17 0.96 -3.88 -8.26
CA ILE A 17 -0.32 -4.58 -8.14
C ILE A 17 -1.43 -3.87 -8.91
N TRP A 18 -1.47 -2.54 -8.85
CA TRP A 18 -2.40 -1.73 -9.61
C TRP A 18 -2.18 -1.89 -11.12
N ARG A 19 -0.95 -1.76 -11.60
CA ARG A 19 -0.61 -1.84 -13.03
C ARG A 19 -0.84 -3.24 -13.60
N ARG A 20 -0.65 -4.28 -12.79
CA ARG A 20 -0.89 -5.68 -13.17
C ARG A 20 -2.28 -6.20 -12.79
N GLN A 21 -3.13 -5.38 -12.19
CA GLN A 21 -4.47 -5.74 -11.70
C GLN A 21 -4.47 -7.09 -10.98
N LEU A 22 -3.51 -7.30 -10.08
CA LEU A 22 -3.26 -8.61 -9.48
C LEU A 22 -4.21 -8.89 -8.32
N SER A 23 -4.81 -10.07 -8.36
CA SER A 23 -5.49 -10.59 -7.19
C SER A 23 -4.50 -10.76 -6.04
N CYS A 24 -4.97 -10.49 -4.83
CA CYS A 24 -4.15 -10.51 -3.64
C CYS A 24 -4.84 -11.39 -2.60
N PRO A 25 -4.12 -12.27 -1.90
CA PRO A 25 -4.73 -13.07 -0.84
C PRO A 25 -5.35 -12.16 0.23
N LYS A 26 -6.63 -12.40 0.54
CA LYS A 26 -7.35 -11.61 1.54
C LYS A 26 -6.96 -12.07 2.93
N ILE A 27 -6.53 -11.12 3.76
CA ILE A 27 -6.10 -11.38 5.13
C ILE A 27 -7.35 -11.56 6.00
N ASP A 28 -7.43 -12.67 6.72
CA ASP A 28 -8.51 -12.90 7.68
C ASP A 28 -8.17 -12.26 9.03
N ILE A 29 -8.92 -11.20 9.37
CA ILE A 29 -8.75 -10.47 10.64
C ILE A 29 -9.16 -11.33 11.84
N ASP A 30 -10.15 -12.21 11.67
CA ASP A 30 -10.73 -12.97 12.78
C ASP A 30 -9.88 -14.19 13.18
N GLU A 31 -9.01 -14.68 12.29
CA GLU A 31 -8.13 -15.83 12.56
C GLU A 31 -6.94 -15.49 13.46
N ASN A 32 -6.47 -14.23 13.47
CA ASN A 32 -5.40 -13.79 14.36
C ASN A 32 -5.96 -13.03 15.56
N SER A 33 -5.82 -13.60 16.77
CA SER A 33 -6.44 -13.04 17.99
C SER A 33 -5.99 -11.61 18.31
N GLU A 34 -4.71 -11.28 18.11
CA GLU A 34 -4.17 -9.95 18.35
C GLU A 34 -4.72 -8.92 17.37
N LEU A 35 -4.76 -9.26 16.07
CA LEU A 35 -5.31 -8.42 15.03
C LEU A 35 -6.81 -8.21 15.21
N LYS A 36 -7.55 -9.27 15.54
CA LYS A 36 -8.98 -9.21 15.85
C LYS A 36 -9.28 -8.25 16.99
N VAL A 37 -8.58 -8.39 18.13
CA VAL A 37 -8.76 -7.52 19.30
C VAL A 37 -8.44 -6.07 18.94
N PHE A 38 -7.38 -5.83 18.18
CA PHE A 38 -7.04 -4.49 17.71
C PHE A 38 -8.13 -3.90 16.81
N PHE A 39 -8.60 -4.67 15.83
CA PHE A 39 -9.63 -4.26 14.88
C PHE A 39 -10.95 -3.93 15.59
N ASP A 40 -11.46 -4.86 16.40
CA ASP A 40 -12.73 -4.69 17.11
C ASP A 40 -12.69 -3.50 18.08
N LYS A 41 -11.52 -3.20 18.67
CA LYS A 41 -11.37 -2.12 19.66
C LYS A 41 -11.17 -0.74 19.04
N TYR A 42 -10.39 -0.65 17.96
CA TYR A 42 -9.89 0.65 17.47
C TYR A 42 -10.33 1.03 16.07
N ILE A 43 -10.72 0.06 15.23
CA ILE A 43 -10.90 0.28 13.79
C ILE A 43 -12.34 0.09 13.36
N LYS A 44 -12.99 -0.97 13.85
CA LYS A 44 -14.32 -1.37 13.45
C LYS A 44 -15.31 -0.23 13.60
N SER A 45 -16.00 0.08 12.50
CA SER A 45 -16.99 1.14 12.45
C SER A 45 -18.25 0.66 11.72
N PRO A 46 -19.46 1.01 12.19
CA PRO A 46 -20.68 0.73 11.45
C PRO A 46 -20.65 1.35 10.05
N ASN A 47 -21.18 0.64 9.06
CA ASN A 47 -21.32 1.10 7.67
C ASN A 47 -20.01 1.33 6.91
N ILE A 48 -18.86 0.94 7.47
CA ILE A 48 -17.58 0.93 6.75
C ILE A 48 -17.07 -0.51 6.72
N GLU A 49 -16.90 -1.02 5.50
CA GLU A 49 -16.33 -2.34 5.29
C GLU A 49 -14.81 -2.21 5.14
N PHE A 50 -14.05 -2.80 6.06
CA PHE A 50 -12.59 -2.85 5.99
C PHE A 50 -12.16 -4.20 5.42
N SER A 51 -11.29 -4.16 4.42
CA SER A 51 -10.61 -5.34 3.88
C SER A 51 -9.12 -5.06 3.76
N ILE A 52 -8.30 -6.06 4.08
CA ILE A 52 -6.84 -5.99 3.95
C ILE A 52 -6.34 -7.22 3.20
N TYR A 53 -5.27 -7.02 2.42
CA TYR A 53 -4.77 -7.99 1.44
C TYR A 53 -3.26 -8.09 1.52
N LYS A 54 -2.74 -9.30 1.35
CA LYS A 54 -1.31 -9.57 1.24
C LYS A 54 -0.80 -9.08 -0.13
N MET A 55 0.14 -8.14 -0.12
CA MET A 55 0.91 -7.78 -1.31
C MET A 55 2.13 -8.70 -1.41
N GLU A 56 2.28 -9.42 -2.53
CA GLU A 56 3.40 -10.34 -2.74
C GLU A 56 4.33 -9.85 -3.85
N LEU A 57 5.55 -9.49 -3.43
CA LEU A 57 6.58 -8.87 -4.27
C LEU A 57 7.90 -9.62 -4.17
N ASP A 58 8.78 -9.41 -5.15
CA ASP A 58 10.08 -10.07 -5.29
C ASP A 58 11.07 -9.77 -4.16
N TRP A 59 10.92 -8.63 -3.49
CA TRP A 59 11.67 -8.31 -2.28
C TRP A 59 11.16 -9.02 -1.01
N ASN A 60 10.03 -9.75 -1.05
CA ASN A 60 9.56 -10.67 0.00
C ASN A 60 9.66 -10.13 1.46
N VAL A 61 8.94 -9.05 1.75
CA VAL A 61 8.77 -8.44 3.08
C VAL A 61 7.26 -8.32 3.37
N PRO A 62 6.79 -8.34 4.63
CA PRO A 62 5.38 -8.13 4.94
C PRO A 62 4.85 -6.79 4.43
N ALA A 63 3.82 -6.88 3.59
CA ALA A 63 3.29 -5.77 2.83
C ALA A 63 1.78 -5.94 2.68
N VAL A 64 1.03 -4.94 3.12
CA VAL A 64 -0.43 -5.04 3.23
C VAL A 64 -1.07 -3.89 2.48
N PHE A 65 -2.04 -4.20 1.63
CA PHE A 65 -2.94 -3.23 1.01
C PHE A 65 -4.28 -3.26 1.71
N GLY A 66 -4.89 -2.10 1.95
CA GLY A 66 -6.14 -1.97 2.66
C GLY A 66 -7.14 -1.11 1.91
N VAL A 67 -8.42 -1.45 2.08
CA VAL A 67 -9.56 -0.73 1.52
C VAL A 67 -10.60 -0.54 2.61
N ALA A 68 -11.04 0.70 2.82
CA ALA A 68 -12.20 1.03 3.63
C ALA A 68 -13.32 1.51 2.71
N LYS A 69 -14.36 0.70 2.54
CA LYS A 69 -15.45 0.91 1.59
C LYS A 69 -16.70 1.44 2.29
N PHE A 70 -17.36 2.39 1.64
CA PHE A 70 -18.57 3.06 2.12
C PHE A 70 -19.84 2.53 1.42
N PRO A 71 -21.05 2.79 1.95
CA PRO A 71 -22.30 2.23 1.41
C PRO A 71 -22.62 2.63 -0.03
N ASN A 72 -22.19 3.80 -0.47
CA ASN A 72 -22.35 4.29 -1.84
C ASN A 72 -21.33 3.68 -2.82
N GLY A 73 -20.44 2.80 -2.34
CA GLY A 73 -19.39 2.19 -3.15
C GLY A 73 -18.17 3.08 -3.37
N GLY A 74 -18.07 4.25 -2.72
CA GLY A 74 -16.80 4.96 -2.58
C GLY A 74 -15.88 4.27 -1.58
N CYS A 75 -14.60 4.64 -1.55
CA CYS A 75 -13.63 4.08 -0.61
C CYS A 75 -12.43 5.00 -0.36
N VAL A 76 -11.71 4.71 0.72
CA VAL A 76 -10.32 5.12 0.90
C VAL A 76 -9.42 3.88 0.89
N VAL A 77 -8.16 4.07 0.49
CA VAL A 77 -7.16 3.00 0.48
C VAL A 77 -5.95 3.40 1.32
N GLY A 78 -5.15 2.41 1.68
CA GLY A 78 -3.86 2.60 2.34
C GLY A 78 -3.02 1.36 2.14
N ALA A 79 -1.72 1.48 2.32
CA ALA A 79 -0.83 0.34 2.32
C ALA A 79 0.22 0.53 3.39
N SER A 80 0.83 -0.57 3.84
CA SER A 80 2.06 -0.45 4.60
C SER A 80 2.98 -1.64 4.45
N VAL A 81 4.27 -1.36 4.57
CA VAL A 81 5.34 -2.37 4.62
C VAL A 81 5.99 -2.34 5.99
N ARG A 82 6.08 -3.48 6.67
CA ARG A 82 6.68 -3.61 8.01
C ARG A 82 7.52 -4.87 8.12
N ARG A 83 8.25 -4.99 9.23
CA ARG A 83 9.07 -6.18 9.50
C ARG A 83 8.21 -7.42 9.71
N THR A 84 7.05 -7.27 10.35
CA THR A 84 6.09 -8.36 10.60
C THR A 84 4.73 -8.07 9.94
N TRP A 85 3.98 -9.13 9.66
CA TRP A 85 2.62 -9.04 9.11
C TRP A 85 1.67 -8.35 10.07
N ILE A 86 1.77 -8.61 11.38
CA ILE A 86 0.90 -7.99 12.38
C ILE A 86 1.10 -6.46 12.44
N GLU A 87 2.35 -5.99 12.37
CA GLU A 87 2.65 -4.55 12.31
C GLU A 87 2.14 -3.91 11.03
N ALA A 88 2.30 -4.57 9.88
CA ALA A 88 1.79 -4.07 8.60
C ALA A 88 0.25 -4.02 8.59
N CYS A 89 -0.42 -5.04 9.11
CA CYS A 89 -1.89 -5.06 9.22
C CYS A 89 -2.39 -3.90 10.10
N LYS A 90 -1.85 -3.77 11.31
CA LYS A 90 -2.25 -2.72 12.25
C LYS A 90 -2.02 -1.33 11.69
N LYS A 91 -0.85 -1.08 11.08
CA LYS A 91 -0.56 0.22 10.48
C LYS A 91 -1.50 0.54 9.33
N THR A 92 -1.72 -0.40 8.41
CA THR A 92 -2.62 -0.19 7.27
C THR A 92 -4.01 0.17 7.75
N LEU A 93 -4.54 -0.54 8.77
CA LEU A 93 -5.84 -0.23 9.35
C LEU A 93 -5.88 1.17 10.00
N VAL A 94 -4.83 1.58 10.69
CA VAL A 94 -4.72 2.94 11.26
C VAL A 94 -4.73 4.01 10.17
N GLU A 95 -4.01 3.81 9.08
CA GLU A 95 -3.96 4.76 7.96
C GLU A 95 -5.30 4.88 7.24
N LEU A 96 -6.01 3.75 7.08
CA LEU A 96 -7.39 3.77 6.61
C LEU A 96 -8.28 4.61 7.55
N SER A 97 -8.22 4.37 8.86
CA SER A 97 -8.98 5.15 9.83
C SER A 97 -8.63 6.63 9.82
N GLN A 98 -7.35 6.98 9.68
CA GLN A 98 -6.89 8.37 9.55
C GLN A 98 -7.45 9.03 8.29
N SER A 99 -7.46 8.31 7.16
CA SER A 99 -8.02 8.79 5.89
C SER A 99 -9.53 8.99 5.98
N VAL A 100 -10.26 8.03 6.58
CA VAL A 100 -11.69 8.16 6.85
C VAL A 100 -11.98 9.41 7.68
N ILE A 101 -11.22 9.66 8.74
CA ILE A 101 -11.41 10.83 9.60
C ILE A 101 -11.04 12.12 8.85
N GLY A 102 -9.91 12.14 8.14
CA GLY A 102 -9.43 13.30 7.39
C GLY A 102 -10.40 13.75 6.29
N TYR A 103 -11.10 12.80 5.66
CA TYR A 103 -12.09 13.08 4.63
C TYR A 103 -13.55 13.01 5.11
N ALA A 104 -13.81 12.88 6.41
CA ALA A 104 -15.16 12.63 6.94
C ALA A 104 -16.19 13.65 6.44
N ALA A 105 -15.83 14.93 6.41
CA ALA A 105 -16.71 16.00 5.92
C ALA A 105 -17.16 15.79 4.46
N LEU A 106 -16.29 15.21 3.62
CA LEU A 106 -16.59 14.92 2.20
C LEU A 106 -17.24 13.55 2.03
N ILE A 107 -16.83 12.54 2.82
CA ILE A 107 -17.39 11.19 2.79
C ILE A 107 -18.90 11.24 3.10
N PHE A 108 -19.29 12.04 4.09
CA PHE A 108 -20.66 12.12 4.59
C PHE A 108 -21.47 13.32 4.07
N ASP A 109 -20.94 14.08 3.10
CA ASP A 109 -21.70 15.17 2.48
C ASP A 109 -22.67 14.62 1.42
N PRO A 110 -24.00 14.73 1.62
CA PRO A 110 -24.99 14.27 0.64
C PRO A 110 -25.01 15.11 -0.65
N LYS A 111 -24.34 16.26 -0.67
CA LYS A 111 -24.24 17.16 -1.83
C LYS A 111 -22.95 17.01 -2.61
N ARG A 112 -22.04 16.12 -2.20
CA ARG A 112 -20.77 15.91 -2.88
C ARG A 112 -21.02 15.48 -4.33
N GLU A 113 -20.33 16.14 -5.25
CA GLU A 113 -20.35 15.78 -6.67
C GLU A 113 -19.35 14.65 -6.95
N ASN A 114 -19.74 13.73 -7.84
CA ASN A 114 -18.86 12.66 -8.30
C ASN A 114 -17.89 13.20 -9.36
N ILE A 115 -16.61 12.83 -9.24
CA ILE A 115 -15.62 13.13 -10.27
C ILE A 115 -15.73 12.08 -11.37
N VAL A 116 -16.08 12.52 -12.59
CA VAL A 116 -16.25 11.64 -13.76
C VAL A 116 -15.25 11.91 -14.88
N ASP A 117 -14.56 13.06 -14.85
CA ASP A 117 -13.52 13.43 -15.80
C ASP A 117 -12.14 13.25 -15.18
N TYR A 118 -11.42 12.21 -15.62
CA TYR A 118 -10.09 11.88 -15.10
C TYR A 118 -8.99 12.85 -15.53
N SER A 119 -9.25 13.76 -16.48
CA SER A 119 -8.27 14.80 -16.84
C SER A 119 -8.06 15.84 -15.72
N LEU A 120 -8.95 15.86 -14.74
CA LEU A 120 -8.86 16.72 -13.57
C LEU A 120 -7.89 16.19 -12.50
N ILE A 121 -7.40 14.95 -12.62
CA ILE A 121 -6.52 14.32 -11.63
C ILE A 121 -5.06 14.71 -11.90
N ASN A 122 -4.55 15.66 -11.11
CA ASN A 122 -3.23 16.24 -11.29
C ASN A 122 -2.36 16.23 -10.02
N GLU A 123 -2.98 16.08 -8.85
CA GLU A 123 -2.31 15.97 -7.57
C GLU A 123 -2.75 14.72 -6.81
N TYR A 124 -1.90 14.25 -5.89
CA TYR A 124 -2.17 13.09 -5.04
C TYR A 124 -3.54 13.14 -4.33
N GLN A 125 -3.96 14.32 -3.86
CA GLN A 125 -5.25 14.47 -3.19
C GLN A 125 -6.43 14.21 -4.14
N ASP A 126 -6.30 14.52 -5.43
CA ASP A 126 -7.36 14.32 -6.42
C ASP A 126 -7.71 12.84 -6.57
N HIS A 127 -6.71 11.95 -6.45
CA HIS A 127 -6.92 10.50 -6.47
C HIS A 127 -7.79 10.04 -5.29
N SER A 128 -7.54 10.55 -4.09
CA SER A 128 -8.40 10.27 -2.94
C SER A 128 -9.82 10.77 -3.17
N LEU A 129 -9.98 12.02 -3.60
CA LEU A 129 -11.29 12.64 -3.86
C LEU A 129 -12.07 11.88 -4.93
N LEU A 130 -11.40 11.44 -5.99
CA LEU A 130 -11.99 10.60 -7.02
C LEU A 130 -12.58 9.34 -6.39
N TYR A 131 -11.80 8.61 -5.59
CA TYR A 131 -12.24 7.35 -5.01
C TYR A 131 -13.29 7.47 -3.90
N LEU A 132 -13.54 8.67 -3.38
CA LEU A 132 -14.72 8.93 -2.56
C LEU A 132 -16.02 8.82 -3.38
N SER A 133 -15.97 9.06 -4.70
CA SER A 133 -17.12 9.04 -5.60
C SER A 133 -17.83 7.68 -5.64
N ASP A 134 -19.12 7.72 -5.97
CA ASP A 134 -19.99 6.53 -5.94
C ASP A 134 -19.45 5.42 -6.86
N GLY A 135 -19.45 4.18 -6.35
CA GLY A 135 -19.04 3.01 -7.11
C GLY A 135 -17.55 2.89 -7.43
N MET A 136 -16.68 3.83 -7.06
CA MET A 136 -15.25 3.78 -7.41
C MET A 136 -14.51 2.56 -6.84
N SER A 137 -15.01 1.98 -5.74
CA SER A 137 -14.51 0.69 -5.21
C SER A 137 -14.62 -0.48 -6.19
N THR A 138 -15.46 -0.39 -7.24
CA THR A 138 -15.56 -1.43 -8.27
C THR A 138 -14.26 -1.64 -9.03
N HIS A 139 -13.43 -0.61 -9.16
CA HIS A 139 -12.10 -0.68 -9.76
C HIS A 139 -11.06 -1.42 -8.90
N LEU A 140 -11.44 -1.86 -7.69
CA LEU A 140 -10.60 -2.64 -6.77
C LEU A 140 -11.06 -4.09 -6.63
N THR A 141 -12.09 -4.51 -7.38
CA THR A 141 -12.63 -5.87 -7.35
C THR A 141 -11.63 -6.93 -7.82
N PHE A 142 -10.58 -6.53 -8.55
CA PHE A 142 -9.51 -7.44 -8.97
C PHE A 142 -8.79 -8.10 -7.77
N LEU A 143 -8.77 -7.42 -6.60
CA LEU A 143 -8.12 -7.91 -5.38
C LEU A 143 -8.80 -9.16 -4.81
N ASP A 144 -10.13 -9.24 -4.89
CA ASP A 144 -10.95 -10.24 -4.17
C ASP A 144 -10.89 -11.66 -4.76
N ASN A 145 -10.08 -11.89 -5.79
CA ASN A 145 -9.95 -13.20 -6.44
C ASN A 145 -8.83 -14.08 -5.85
N GLY A 146 -8.24 -13.69 -4.71
CA GLY A 146 -7.17 -14.41 -4.05
C GLY A 146 -7.63 -15.41 -2.98
N GLU A 147 -6.73 -16.32 -2.60
CA GLU A 147 -6.93 -17.20 -1.44
C GLU A 147 -6.97 -16.43 -0.12
N ARG A 148 -7.36 -17.08 0.98
CA ARG A 148 -7.25 -16.49 2.31
C ARG A 148 -5.82 -16.61 2.83
N PHE A 149 -5.33 -15.58 3.50
CA PHE A 149 -4.03 -15.58 4.15
C PHE A 149 -4.18 -15.44 5.66
N THR A 150 -3.76 -16.49 6.36
CA THR A 150 -3.62 -16.50 7.82
C THR A 150 -2.25 -15.93 8.20
N LEU A 151 -2.22 -15.02 9.16
CA LEU A 151 -0.97 -14.45 9.66
C LEU A 151 -0.12 -15.54 10.33
N PRO A 152 1.19 -15.63 10.03
CA PRO A 152 2.09 -16.46 10.80
C PRO A 152 2.31 -15.88 12.21
N ASP A 153 2.69 -16.74 13.15
CA ASP A 153 3.19 -16.30 14.45
C ASP A 153 4.59 -15.69 14.27
N GLU A 154 4.74 -14.42 14.61
CA GLU A 154 6.00 -13.68 14.45
C GLU A 154 6.40 -12.98 15.75
N LEU A 155 7.71 -12.91 16.01
CA LEU A 155 8.25 -12.12 17.10
C LEU A 155 8.44 -10.68 16.62
N ILE A 156 7.89 -9.73 17.40
CA ILE A 156 8.12 -8.31 17.18
C ILE A 156 9.54 -7.98 17.62
N VAL A 157 10.29 -7.31 16.75
CA VAL A 157 11.66 -6.86 16.99
C VAL A 157 11.63 -5.36 17.28
N GLU A 158 12.05 -4.95 18.48
CA GLU A 158 12.08 -3.54 18.90
C GLU A 158 13.49 -2.90 18.73
N ASN A 159 14.27 -3.38 17.77
CA ASN A 159 15.62 -2.89 17.49
C ASN A 159 15.72 -2.29 16.07
N ASP A 160 15.78 -0.97 15.99
CA ASP A 160 15.85 -0.23 14.73
C ASP A 160 17.04 -0.63 13.84
N LYS A 161 18.16 -1.06 14.43
CA LYS A 161 19.33 -1.51 13.67
C LYS A 161 19.05 -2.84 12.98
N GLU A 162 18.49 -3.80 13.70
CA GLU A 162 18.14 -5.12 13.15
C GLU A 162 17.03 -5.00 12.09
N ILE A 163 16.04 -4.13 12.32
CA ILE A 163 15.02 -3.83 11.31
C ILE A 163 15.67 -3.23 10.06
N ALA A 164 16.61 -2.30 10.22
CA ALA A 164 17.32 -1.70 9.10
C ALA A 164 18.13 -2.72 8.29
N GLU A 165 18.85 -3.63 8.95
CA GLU A 165 19.58 -4.71 8.29
C GLU A 165 18.64 -5.62 7.50
N TYR A 166 17.50 -6.00 8.08
CA TYR A 166 16.47 -6.78 7.39
C TYR A 166 15.96 -6.12 6.09
N PHE A 167 15.68 -4.82 6.12
CA PHE A 167 15.24 -4.09 4.93
C PHE A 167 16.37 -3.92 3.90
N ILE A 168 17.60 -3.68 4.32
CA ILE A 168 18.76 -3.61 3.41
C ILE A 168 18.96 -4.96 2.69
N ASP A 169 18.81 -6.07 3.40
CA ASP A 169 18.93 -7.40 2.81
C ASP A 169 17.81 -7.68 1.79
N ALA A 170 16.61 -7.16 2.02
CA ALA A 170 15.53 -7.22 1.03
C ALA A 170 15.85 -6.40 -0.23
N VAL A 171 16.49 -5.23 -0.10
CA VAL A 171 16.96 -4.44 -1.25
C VAL A 171 18.05 -5.18 -2.03
N ARG A 172 19.00 -5.81 -1.33
CA ARG A 172 20.07 -6.62 -1.95
C ARG A 172 19.52 -7.86 -2.66
N ARG A 173 18.46 -8.47 -2.14
CA ARG A 173 17.81 -9.66 -2.72
C ARG A 173 17.33 -9.41 -4.16
N ILE A 174 16.84 -8.20 -4.43
CA ILE A 174 16.41 -7.78 -5.78
C ILE A 174 17.54 -7.13 -6.59
N GLY A 175 18.80 -7.26 -6.14
CA GLY A 175 19.98 -6.76 -6.86
C GLY A 175 20.06 -5.23 -6.91
N LYS A 176 19.44 -4.52 -5.98
CA LYS A 176 19.43 -3.06 -5.92
C LYS A 176 20.29 -2.53 -4.76
N GLU A 177 20.51 -1.22 -4.77
CA GLU A 177 21.20 -0.49 -3.71
C GLU A 177 20.30 0.59 -3.11
N ALA A 178 20.38 0.77 -1.80
CA ALA A 178 19.70 1.85 -1.09
C ALA A 178 20.71 2.95 -0.71
N TYR A 179 20.36 4.18 -1.04
CA TYR A 179 21.09 5.38 -0.67
C TYR A 179 20.31 6.13 0.39
N PHE A 180 20.98 6.58 1.44
CA PHE A 180 20.40 7.38 2.50
C PHE A 180 21.11 8.73 2.58
N VAL A 181 20.35 9.81 2.55
CA VAL A 181 20.84 11.17 2.70
C VAL A 181 20.29 11.72 4.01
N ASP A 182 21.18 12.06 4.94
CA ASP A 182 20.81 12.82 6.14
C ASP A 182 20.50 14.26 5.74
N VAL A 183 19.27 14.69 5.99
CA VAL A 183 18.78 16.05 5.72
C VAL A 183 18.34 16.74 7.01
N THR A 184 18.83 16.26 8.15
CA THR A 184 18.52 16.82 9.46
C THR A 184 19.02 18.25 9.56
N SER A 185 18.11 19.21 9.81
CA SER A 185 18.48 20.60 10.05
C SER A 185 19.16 20.76 11.40
N LYS A 186 19.92 21.85 11.59
CA LYS A 186 20.56 22.14 12.88
C LYS A 186 19.52 22.30 14.01
N GLU A 187 18.38 22.91 13.70
CA GLU A 187 17.27 23.09 14.63
C GLU A 187 16.69 21.75 15.07
N LEU A 188 16.44 20.83 14.14
CA LEU A 188 15.91 19.50 14.45
C LEU A 188 16.93 18.63 15.20
N SER A 189 18.20 18.71 14.82
CA SER A 189 19.28 18.03 15.53
C SER A 189 19.38 18.46 16.99
N SER A 190 19.15 19.76 17.29
CA SER A 190 19.13 20.27 18.67
C SER A 190 18.00 19.67 19.53
N LEU A 191 16.97 19.11 18.89
CA LEU A 191 15.85 18.44 19.53
C LEU A 191 16.01 16.90 19.57
N ASN A 192 17.14 16.37 19.11
CA ASN A 192 17.36 14.93 18.89
C ASN A 192 16.42 14.30 17.85
N TRP A 193 15.95 15.08 16.88
CA TRP A 193 15.20 14.57 15.74
C TRP A 193 16.15 14.23 14.60
N LEU A 194 15.79 13.20 13.83
CA LEU A 194 16.53 12.77 12.65
C LEU A 194 15.59 12.78 11.44
N VAL A 195 16.05 13.40 10.36
CA VAL A 195 15.33 13.45 9.08
C VAL A 195 16.24 12.93 8.00
N GLY A 196 15.76 11.96 7.23
CA GLY A 196 16.53 11.40 6.14
C GLY A 196 15.67 11.14 4.92
N LYS A 197 16.32 11.19 3.76
CA LYS A 197 15.74 10.81 2.47
C LYS A 197 16.38 9.52 2.01
N THR A 198 15.56 8.51 1.73
CA THR A 198 16.01 7.25 1.14
C THR A 198 15.75 7.26 -0.36
N ILE A 199 16.66 6.68 -1.15
CA ILE A 199 16.52 6.52 -2.59
C ILE A 199 16.94 5.09 -2.94
N ILE A 200 16.09 4.38 -3.68
CA ILE A 200 16.41 3.10 -4.33
C ILE A 200 16.12 3.31 -5.81
N PRO A 201 17.15 3.45 -6.67
CA PRO A 201 16.93 3.72 -8.08
C PRO A 201 16.14 2.60 -8.77
N SER A 202 15.35 2.97 -9.79
CA SER A 202 14.58 2.03 -10.62
C SER A 202 13.53 1.22 -9.85
N MET A 203 12.95 1.80 -8.80
CA MET A 203 11.70 1.34 -8.19
C MET A 203 10.51 2.03 -8.83
N LEU A 204 9.32 1.43 -8.74
CA LEU A 204 8.08 2.12 -9.12
C LEU A 204 7.73 3.15 -8.04
N ASP A 205 7.16 4.27 -8.47
CA ASP A 205 6.58 5.29 -7.60
C ASP A 205 5.12 5.51 -8.01
N ILE A 206 4.39 6.24 -7.18
CA ILE A 206 3.02 6.65 -7.40
C ILE A 206 3.04 8.02 -8.06
N GLU A 207 2.33 8.17 -9.19
CA GLU A 207 2.34 9.42 -9.93
C GLU A 207 1.25 10.37 -9.41
N PRO A 208 1.55 11.67 -9.19
CA PRO A 208 0.52 12.60 -8.72
C PRO A 208 -0.55 12.89 -9.78
N ASN A 209 -0.21 12.72 -11.06
CA ASN A 209 -1.07 12.98 -12.19
C ASN A 209 -1.46 11.68 -12.89
N PHE A 210 -2.64 11.65 -13.53
CA PHE A 210 -3.13 10.44 -14.17
C PHE A 210 -2.23 9.96 -15.32
N VAL A 211 -1.52 8.84 -15.08
CA VAL A 211 -0.77 8.10 -16.09
C VAL A 211 -1.57 6.89 -16.55
N LYS A 212 -2.15 6.96 -17.75
CA LYS A 212 -2.99 5.88 -18.31
C LYS A 212 -2.20 4.60 -18.59
N TYR A 213 -0.98 4.73 -19.11
CA TYR A 213 -0.09 3.59 -19.38
C TYR A 213 1.30 3.91 -18.84
N LEU A 214 1.75 3.11 -17.88
CA LEU A 214 3.09 3.24 -17.31
C LEU A 214 4.04 2.27 -17.99
N GLU A 215 5.10 2.80 -18.60
CA GLU A 215 6.22 2.00 -19.12
C GLU A 215 7.39 2.11 -18.14
N ALA A 216 7.68 1.03 -17.43
CA ALA A 216 8.79 0.97 -16.49
C ALA A 216 9.44 -0.42 -16.52
N ASN A 217 10.77 -0.45 -16.65
CA ASN A 217 11.54 -1.70 -16.65
C ASN A 217 11.30 -2.53 -15.37
N ARG A 218 11.02 -1.86 -14.25
CA ARG A 218 10.72 -2.49 -12.97
C ARG A 218 9.49 -3.40 -13.02
N LEU A 219 8.48 -3.10 -13.86
CA LEU A 219 7.32 -3.98 -14.04
C LEU A 219 7.74 -5.36 -14.58
N ALA A 220 8.54 -5.38 -15.65
CA ALA A 220 9.04 -6.63 -16.25
C ALA A 220 10.06 -7.34 -15.36
N GLU A 221 10.84 -6.59 -14.58
CA GLU A 221 11.77 -7.13 -13.58
C GLU A 221 11.02 -7.91 -12.49
N ILE A 222 9.97 -7.32 -11.91
CA ILE A 222 9.14 -7.99 -10.90
C ILE A 222 8.44 -9.21 -11.51
N ASP A 223 7.89 -9.10 -12.73
CA ASP A 223 7.23 -10.23 -13.39
C ASP A 223 8.15 -11.44 -13.47
N LYS A 224 9.38 -11.23 -13.99
CA LYS A 224 10.39 -12.27 -14.12
C LYS A 224 10.73 -12.87 -12.75
N ASN A 225 11.01 -12.03 -11.76
CA ASN A 225 11.40 -12.49 -10.43
C ASN A 225 10.30 -13.32 -9.76
N LEU A 226 9.02 -12.91 -9.87
CA LEU A 226 7.90 -13.66 -9.30
C LEU A 226 7.69 -15.03 -9.98
N ILE A 227 7.94 -15.12 -11.30
CA ILE A 227 7.92 -16.39 -12.04
C ILE A 227 9.08 -17.29 -11.60
N ASP A 228 10.30 -16.74 -11.55
CA ASP A 228 11.50 -17.48 -11.15
C ASP A 228 11.39 -18.01 -9.71
N LEU A 229 10.71 -17.27 -8.82
CA LEU A 229 10.40 -17.69 -7.44
C LEU A 229 9.21 -18.67 -7.35
N GLY A 230 8.50 -18.94 -8.44
CA GLY A 230 7.31 -19.79 -8.46
C GLY A 230 6.10 -19.20 -7.72
N LEU A 231 6.07 -17.89 -7.50
CA LEU A 231 5.01 -17.18 -6.80
C LEU A 231 3.85 -16.78 -7.73
N ARG A 232 4.14 -16.59 -9.02
CA ARG A 232 3.14 -16.26 -10.05
C ARG A 232 3.45 -16.96 -11.37
N THR A 233 2.43 -17.06 -12.19
CA THR A 233 2.50 -17.56 -13.57
C THR A 233 2.41 -16.43 -14.58
N GLU A 234 2.95 -16.63 -15.79
CA GLU A 234 2.82 -15.66 -16.89
C GLU A 234 1.36 -15.25 -17.16
N LYS A 235 0.42 -16.20 -17.00
CA LYS A 235 -1.01 -15.96 -17.20
C LYS A 235 -1.56 -14.94 -16.20
N GLU A 236 -1.17 -15.02 -14.93
CA GLU A 236 -1.63 -14.11 -13.88
C GLU A 236 -1.11 -12.68 -14.09
N LEU A 237 0.06 -12.54 -14.70
CA LEU A 237 0.72 -11.25 -14.93
C LEU A 237 0.33 -10.58 -16.26
N GLY A 238 -0.43 -11.29 -17.11
CA GLY A 238 -0.84 -10.83 -18.44
C GLY A 238 -2.05 -9.88 -18.47
N ASN A 239 -2.54 -9.42 -17.30
CA ASN A 239 -3.68 -8.51 -17.25
C ASN A 239 -3.35 -7.14 -17.87
N PRO A 240 -4.32 -6.49 -18.54
CA PRO A 240 -4.13 -5.15 -19.06
C PRO A 240 -4.03 -4.12 -17.91
N GLN A 241 -3.26 -3.05 -18.14
CA GLN A 241 -3.23 -1.92 -17.20
C GLN A 241 -4.61 -1.25 -17.09
N PRO A 242 -4.98 -0.76 -15.89
CA PRO A 242 -6.24 -0.05 -15.69
C PRO A 242 -6.24 1.27 -16.48
N THR A 243 -7.43 1.67 -16.94
CA THR A 243 -7.63 2.93 -17.70
C THR A 243 -8.28 4.02 -16.86
N VAL A 244 -8.26 3.83 -15.54
CA VAL A 244 -8.74 4.72 -14.48
C VAL A 244 -7.53 5.15 -13.62
N PRO A 245 -7.50 6.35 -13.02
CA PRO A 245 -6.46 6.74 -12.08
C PRO A 245 -6.38 5.79 -10.88
N HIS A 246 -5.21 5.66 -10.25
CA HIS A 246 -5.08 4.82 -9.07
C HIS A 246 -5.75 5.45 -7.83
N PRO A 247 -6.11 4.68 -6.80
CA PRO A 247 -6.73 5.22 -5.57
C PRO A 247 -5.80 5.86 -4.55
N PHE A 248 -4.48 5.66 -4.67
CA PHE A 248 -3.54 6.04 -3.61
C PHE A 248 -3.32 7.57 -3.54
N PRO A 249 -3.22 8.14 -2.32
CA PRO A 249 -2.83 9.53 -2.07
C PRO A 249 -1.30 9.74 -2.17
#